data_AF-A0A948V8K7-F1
#
_entry.id   AF-A0A948V8K7-F1
#
_cell.length_a   1.000
_cell.length_b   1.000
_cell.length_c   1.000
_cell.angle_alpha   90.00
_cell.angle_beta   90.00
_cell.angle_gamma   90.00
#
_symmetry.space_group_name_H-M   'P 1'
#
loop_
_entity.id
_entity.type
_entity.pdbx_description
1 polymer ?
#
loop_
_entity_poly.entity_id
_entity_poly.type
_entity_poly.pdbx_seq_one_letter_code
_entity_poly.pdbx_strand_id
1 'polypeptide(L)'
;MSDRTTERDGCACDLLAAYELGLLDPDERRDFENHLAGCPDCQDEIYTHAPVAMALQEDPGRFARAAEPVMAGSRAGLRERLSGWLTLPWPRILAPAALVTVAVLVVVLPAVRQGSDLAPLAVVDPLPYARIEMRAGAEEPVRLFQEGMDSYIAGDYGLAADRLTRAAEIQEAWPADTGPLPAGLLDQTRIYLGVSLLLADRPGPALDPLTRAAGSPLPPLAERARWYLAQACLLTDRAEAAREALTPLVASPVFGARAQALLDQLDK
;
A
#
# COMPACT_ATOMS: atom_id res chain seq x y z
N MET A 1 33.16 18.80 -34.49
CA MET A 1 31.79 18.92 -33.94
C MET A 1 30.92 18.02 -34.79
N SER A 2 31.02 16.71 -34.53
CA SER A 2 30.42 15.67 -35.36
C SER A 2 29.87 14.59 -34.43
N ASP A 3 28.73 14.03 -34.83
CA ASP A 3 28.13 12.76 -34.42
C ASP A 3 28.64 12.09 -33.14
N ARG A 4 27.76 12.06 -32.13
CA ARG A 4 27.76 11.04 -31.06
C ARG A 4 26.38 10.40 -30.88
N THR A 5 25.53 10.50 -31.89
CA THR A 5 24.07 10.34 -31.78
C THR A 5 23.54 9.02 -32.34
N THR A 6 24.40 8.13 -32.84
CA THR A 6 24.01 6.95 -33.64
C THR A 6 24.54 5.61 -33.13
N GLU A 7 25.29 5.56 -32.03
CA GLU A 7 25.81 4.31 -31.42
C GLU A 7 25.55 4.26 -29.90
N ARG A 8 24.35 4.65 -29.49
CA ARG A 8 23.77 4.28 -28.19
C ARG A 8 22.41 3.63 -28.40
N ASP A 9 22.42 2.44 -28.97
CA ASP A 9 21.44 1.38 -28.63
C ASP A 9 21.71 0.86 -27.19
N GLY A 10 21.89 1.78 -26.24
CA GLY A 10 21.79 1.48 -24.82
C GLY A 10 20.31 1.29 -24.51
N CYS A 11 19.96 0.21 -23.83
CA CYS A 11 18.58 -0.03 -23.46
C CYS A 11 18.08 1.17 -22.63
N ALA A 12 16.85 1.65 -22.87
CA ALA A 12 16.35 2.86 -22.20
C ALA A 12 16.39 2.77 -20.66
N CYS A 13 16.38 1.54 -20.13
CA CYS A 13 16.67 1.16 -18.75
C CYS A 13 17.93 1.85 -18.16
N ASP A 14 19.01 1.99 -18.93
CA ASP A 14 20.27 2.63 -18.50
C ASP A 14 20.09 4.11 -18.11
N LEU A 15 19.01 4.76 -18.58
CA LEU A 15 18.71 6.16 -18.28
C LEU A 15 17.94 6.34 -16.96
N LEU A 16 17.41 5.28 -16.33
CA LEU A 16 16.62 5.38 -15.10
C LEU A 16 17.43 6.05 -13.97
N ALA A 17 18.66 5.61 -13.74
CA ALA A 17 19.54 6.21 -12.73
C ALA A 17 19.89 7.68 -13.04
N ALA A 18 20.02 8.03 -14.33
CA ALA A 18 20.27 9.41 -14.74
C ALA A 18 19.01 10.30 -14.58
N TYR A 19 17.82 9.74 -14.80
CA TYR A 19 16.53 10.38 -14.56
C TYR A 19 16.32 10.65 -13.07
N GLU A 20 16.50 9.65 -12.20
CA GLU A 20 16.37 9.79 -10.75
C GLU A 20 17.36 10.80 -10.14
N LEU A 21 18.60 10.82 -10.63
CA LEU A 21 19.62 11.79 -10.20
C LEU A 21 19.45 13.19 -10.82
N GLY A 22 18.44 13.40 -11.68
CA GLY A 22 18.18 14.67 -12.35
C GLY A 22 19.26 15.09 -13.35
N LEU A 23 20.04 14.12 -13.86
CA LEU A 23 21.17 14.32 -14.77
C LEU A 23 20.76 14.44 -16.24
N LEU A 24 19.57 13.94 -16.61
CA LEU A 24 19.03 14.08 -17.96
C LEU A 24 18.63 15.52 -18.27
N ASP A 25 18.98 15.97 -19.48
CA ASP A 25 18.54 17.25 -20.01
C ASP A 25 17.02 17.24 -20.34
N PRO A 26 16.40 18.40 -20.63
CA PRO A 26 14.95 18.49 -20.85
C PRO A 26 14.43 17.70 -22.06
N ASP A 27 15.25 17.47 -23.08
CA ASP A 27 14.86 16.72 -24.28
C ASP A 27 15.08 15.22 -24.03
N GLU A 28 16.24 14.80 -23.50
CA GLU A 28 16.50 13.41 -23.07
C GLU A 28 15.44 12.90 -22.09
N ARG A 29 15.02 13.75 -21.14
CA ARG A 29 14.00 13.43 -20.15
C ARG A 29 12.63 13.19 -20.78
N ARG A 30 12.22 14.06 -21.70
CA ARG A 30 10.94 13.92 -22.42
C ARG A 30 10.94 12.64 -23.25
N ASP A 31 12.05 12.30 -23.87
CA ASP A 31 12.15 11.10 -24.70
C ASP A 31 12.14 9.82 -23.84
N PHE A 32 12.76 9.85 -22.66
CA PHE A 32 12.63 8.79 -21.63
C PHE A 32 11.20 8.65 -21.09
N GLU A 33 10.53 9.76 -20.72
CA GLU A 33 9.14 9.77 -20.25
C GLU A 33 8.17 9.21 -21.30
N ASN A 34 8.35 9.61 -22.57
CA ASN A 34 7.57 9.09 -23.71
C ASN A 34 7.80 7.58 -23.92
N HIS A 35 9.04 7.10 -23.82
CA HIS A 35 9.36 5.69 -23.92
C HIS A 35 8.72 4.89 -22.77
N LEU A 36 8.88 5.38 -21.54
CA LEU A 36 8.32 4.74 -20.34
C LEU A 36 6.79 4.65 -20.40
N ALA A 37 6.10 5.65 -20.94
CA ALA A 37 4.65 5.60 -21.14
C ALA A 37 4.22 4.49 -22.13
N GLY A 38 5.08 4.12 -23.10
CA GLY A 38 4.78 3.14 -24.15
C GLY A 38 5.39 1.75 -23.97
N CYS A 39 6.34 1.55 -23.05
CA CYS A 39 7.08 0.29 -22.88
C CYS A 39 6.68 -0.44 -21.58
N PRO A 40 5.94 -1.57 -21.65
CA PRO A 40 5.57 -2.35 -20.47
C PRO A 40 6.76 -2.89 -19.67
N ASP A 41 7.84 -3.30 -20.35
CA ASP A 41 9.01 -3.89 -19.70
C ASP A 41 9.74 -2.85 -18.82
N CYS A 42 9.90 -1.60 -19.31
CA CYS A 42 10.46 -0.50 -18.50
C CYS A 42 9.55 -0.11 -17.33
N GLN A 43 8.22 -0.22 -17.48
CA GLN A 43 7.30 0.00 -16.37
C GLN A 43 7.47 -1.09 -15.30
N ASP A 44 7.54 -2.36 -15.69
CA ASP A 44 7.73 -3.49 -14.79
C ASP A 44 9.08 -3.44 -14.04
N GLU A 45 10.15 -2.99 -14.72
CA GLU A 45 11.46 -2.76 -14.10
C GLU A 45 11.39 -1.67 -13.02
N ILE A 46 10.76 -0.51 -13.30
CA ILE A 46 10.54 0.53 -12.30
C ILE A 46 9.69 0.02 -11.13
N TYR A 47 8.63 -0.75 -11.38
CA TYR A 47 7.83 -1.36 -10.31
C TYR A 47 8.62 -2.39 -9.49
N THR A 48 9.50 -3.15 -10.12
CA THR A 48 10.38 -4.13 -9.47
C THR A 48 11.42 -3.47 -8.57
N HIS A 49 11.94 -2.30 -8.96
CA HIS A 49 12.93 -1.55 -8.18
C HIS A 49 12.32 -0.56 -7.17
N ALA A 50 11.05 -0.17 -7.32
CA ALA A 50 10.37 0.76 -6.41
C ALA A 50 10.46 0.39 -4.91
N PRO A 51 10.33 -0.88 -4.47
CA PRO A 51 10.51 -1.25 -3.06
C PRO A 51 11.93 -0.97 -2.53
N VAL A 52 12.94 -1.07 -3.39
CA VAL A 52 14.35 -0.77 -3.02
C VAL A 52 14.52 0.74 -2.90
N ALA A 53 14.01 1.52 -3.86
CA ALA A 53 14.03 2.98 -3.80
C ALA A 53 13.29 3.53 -2.56
N MET A 54 12.12 2.97 -2.23
CA MET A 54 11.38 3.31 -1.01
C MET A 54 12.18 2.96 0.25
N ALA A 55 12.77 1.77 0.33
CA ALA A 55 13.60 1.38 1.48
C ALA A 55 14.87 2.27 1.63
N LEU A 56 15.41 2.81 0.53
CA LEU A 56 16.48 3.82 0.55
C LEU A 56 15.98 5.17 1.10
N GLN A 57 14.75 5.58 0.79
CA GLN A 57 14.17 6.84 1.26
C GLN A 57 13.76 6.79 2.73
N GLU A 58 13.21 5.67 3.21
CA GLU A 58 12.78 5.49 4.61
C GLU A 58 13.95 5.48 5.60
N ASP A 59 15.08 4.85 5.22
CA ASP A 59 16.30 4.84 6.03
C ASP A 59 17.54 4.95 5.12
N PRO A 60 17.91 6.18 4.68
CA PRO A 60 19.12 6.41 3.89
C PRO A 60 20.39 5.93 4.63
N GLY A 61 20.35 5.98 5.96
CA GLY A 61 21.41 5.49 6.83
C GLY A 61 21.51 3.97 6.86
N ARG A 62 20.51 3.20 6.43
CA ARG A 62 20.54 1.72 6.39
C ARG A 62 21.54 1.22 5.38
N PHE A 63 21.61 1.86 4.21
CA PHE A 63 22.54 1.48 3.15
C PHE A 63 23.96 1.97 3.44
N ALA A 64 24.12 3.13 4.07
CA ALA A 64 25.40 3.53 4.65
C ALA A 64 25.90 2.50 5.68
N ARG A 65 25.05 2.12 6.64
CA ARG A 65 25.33 1.06 7.65
C ARG A 65 25.43 -0.36 7.08
N ALA A 66 25.01 -0.60 5.84
CA ALA A 66 25.17 -1.87 5.13
C ALA A 66 26.40 -1.88 4.21
N ALA A 67 26.98 -0.72 3.88
CA ALA A 67 28.29 -0.58 3.26
C ALA A 67 29.43 -0.61 4.30
N GLU A 68 29.20 -0.03 5.50
CA GLU A 68 30.12 -0.10 6.65
C GLU A 68 30.65 -1.50 7.01
N PRO A 69 29.89 -2.62 6.98
CA PRO A 69 30.36 -3.93 7.42
C PRO A 69 31.38 -4.59 6.47
N VAL A 70 31.52 -4.07 5.25
CA VAL A 70 32.60 -4.47 4.32
C VAL A 70 33.95 -3.84 4.75
N MET A 71 33.92 -2.77 5.56
CA MET A 71 35.09 -2.07 6.10
C MET A 71 35.29 -2.24 7.62
N ALA A 72 34.25 -2.52 8.39
CA ALA A 72 34.26 -2.54 9.85
C ALA A 72 33.99 -3.95 10.42
N GLY A 73 35.08 -4.65 10.76
CA GLY A 73 34.99 -5.99 11.34
C GLY A 73 34.70 -6.01 12.85
N SER A 74 33.92 -7.03 13.25
CA SER A 74 33.92 -7.68 14.58
C SER A 74 33.33 -6.97 15.82
N ARG A 75 32.45 -7.76 16.46
CA ARG A 75 32.36 -8.09 17.92
C ARG A 75 31.39 -7.32 18.84
N ALA A 76 30.51 -8.16 19.39
CA ALA A 76 30.06 -8.25 20.78
C ALA A 76 28.94 -7.31 21.27
N GLY A 77 28.04 -7.89 22.10
CA GLY A 77 27.25 -7.12 23.06
C GLY A 77 25.73 -7.09 22.94
N LEU A 78 25.04 -8.22 22.70
CA LEU A 78 23.57 -8.26 22.88
C LEU A 78 22.99 -9.56 23.48
N ARG A 79 23.78 -10.32 24.26
CA ARG A 79 23.33 -11.55 24.95
C ARG A 79 22.92 -11.33 26.41
N GLU A 80 22.79 -10.09 26.86
CA GLU A 80 22.93 -9.74 28.28
C GLU A 80 21.81 -8.83 28.84
N ARG A 81 20.68 -8.65 28.12
CA ARG A 81 19.75 -7.54 28.44
C ARG A 81 18.25 -7.80 28.59
N LEU A 82 17.73 -9.03 28.52
CA LEU A 82 16.28 -9.30 28.70
C LEU A 82 15.88 -10.52 29.56
N SER A 83 16.81 -11.16 30.29
CA SER A 83 16.48 -12.25 31.24
C SER A 83 15.91 -11.77 32.59
N GLY A 84 15.35 -10.55 32.66
CA GLY A 84 15.11 -9.82 33.91
C GLY A 84 13.65 -9.57 34.31
N TRP A 85 12.65 -10.08 33.57
CA TRP A 85 11.25 -9.68 33.78
C TRP A 85 10.24 -10.83 34.01
N LEU A 86 10.72 -11.94 34.60
CA LEU A 86 9.90 -13.04 35.10
C LEU A 86 10.22 -13.33 36.57
N THR A 87 9.57 -12.62 37.50
CA THR A 87 9.36 -13.05 38.91
C THR A 87 8.42 -12.08 39.64
N LEU A 88 7.10 -12.20 39.44
CA LEU A 88 6.11 -11.66 40.37
C LEU A 88 5.13 -12.77 40.80
N PRO A 89 5.20 -13.26 42.05
CA PRO A 89 4.20 -14.15 42.60
C PRO A 89 3.12 -13.34 43.33
N TRP A 90 1.85 -13.52 42.98
CA TRP A 90 0.74 -13.00 43.80
C TRP A 90 -0.27 -14.10 44.19
N PRO A 91 -0.59 -14.25 45.49
CA PRO A 91 -1.24 -15.45 45.98
C PRO A 91 -2.77 -15.40 45.99
N ARG A 92 -3.32 -16.61 45.89
CA ARG A 92 -4.73 -17.02 46.06
C ARG A 92 -5.45 -16.33 47.24
N ILE A 93 -6.63 -15.77 46.98
CA ILE A 93 -7.72 -15.68 47.96
C ILE A 93 -9.04 -16.16 47.31
N LEU A 94 -9.78 -16.98 48.06
CA LEU A 94 -11.10 -17.57 47.76
C LEU A 94 -11.99 -17.33 49.00
N ALA A 95 -13.32 -17.31 48.98
CA ALA A 95 -14.33 -17.63 47.95
C ALA A 95 -15.53 -16.63 48.18
N PRO A 96 -16.86 -16.94 48.06
CA PRO A 96 -17.57 -18.11 47.53
C PRO A 96 -18.75 -17.83 46.56
N ALA A 97 -18.79 -18.61 45.48
CA ALA A 97 -19.91 -19.42 44.95
C ALA A 97 -21.33 -18.84 44.67
N ALA A 98 -21.82 -17.77 45.28
CA ALA A 98 -23.23 -17.34 45.14
C ALA A 98 -23.49 -16.43 43.92
N LEU A 99 -22.45 -15.83 43.33
CA LEU A 99 -22.56 -14.87 42.23
C LEU A 99 -22.50 -15.51 40.82
N VAL A 100 -22.36 -16.85 40.76
CA VAL A 100 -21.91 -17.57 39.56
C VAL A 100 -22.96 -17.62 38.45
N THR A 101 -24.26 -17.71 38.75
CA THR A 101 -25.30 -17.86 37.72
C THR A 101 -25.61 -16.58 36.95
N VAL A 102 -25.60 -15.40 37.61
CA VAL A 102 -25.72 -14.10 36.91
C VAL A 102 -24.40 -13.77 36.20
N ALA A 103 -23.26 -14.08 36.82
CA ALA A 103 -21.96 -13.94 36.16
C ALA A 103 -21.88 -14.81 34.89
N VAL A 104 -22.34 -16.06 34.90
CA VAL A 104 -22.35 -16.92 33.69
C VAL A 104 -23.19 -16.31 32.59
N LEU A 105 -24.36 -15.72 32.87
CA LEU A 105 -25.13 -15.05 31.80
C LEU A 105 -24.42 -13.79 31.27
N VAL A 106 -23.86 -12.97 32.16
CA VAL A 106 -23.13 -11.72 31.84
C VAL A 106 -21.74 -11.98 31.23
N VAL A 107 -21.16 -13.18 31.38
CA VAL A 107 -19.87 -13.59 30.79
C VAL A 107 -20.07 -14.40 29.51
N VAL A 108 -21.10 -15.24 29.41
CA VAL A 108 -21.38 -16.02 28.19
C VAL A 108 -22.02 -15.15 27.08
N LEU A 109 -22.86 -14.17 27.41
CA LEU A 109 -23.40 -13.23 26.41
C LEU A 109 -22.31 -12.44 25.64
N PRO A 110 -21.28 -11.85 26.29
CA PRO A 110 -20.17 -11.27 25.56
C PRO A 110 -19.23 -12.33 24.96
N ALA A 111 -19.09 -13.54 25.52
CA ALA A 111 -18.29 -14.60 24.89
C ALA A 111 -18.89 -15.10 23.56
N VAL A 112 -20.22 -15.07 23.38
CA VAL A 112 -20.87 -15.33 22.07
C VAL A 112 -20.81 -14.11 21.14
N ARG A 113 -20.44 -12.92 21.66
CA ARG A 113 -20.10 -11.72 20.89
C ARG A 113 -18.61 -11.44 20.79
N GLN A 114 -17.76 -12.33 21.31
CA GLN A 114 -16.38 -12.49 20.87
C GLN A 114 -16.42 -13.22 19.52
N GLY A 115 -17.02 -12.54 18.53
CA GLY A 115 -16.50 -12.67 17.18
C GLY A 115 -15.01 -12.40 17.25
N SER A 116 -14.23 -13.16 16.50
CA SER A 116 -12.80 -12.98 16.37
C SER A 116 -12.52 -11.50 16.12
N ASP A 117 -11.92 -10.80 17.08
CA ASP A 117 -11.54 -9.41 16.84
C ASP A 117 -10.36 -9.44 15.86
N LEU A 118 -10.68 -9.33 14.57
CA LEU A 118 -9.71 -9.35 13.47
C LEU A 118 -9.11 -7.97 13.23
N ALA A 119 -9.67 -6.90 13.80
CA ALA A 119 -9.17 -5.54 13.63
C ALA A 119 -7.70 -5.36 14.10
N PRO A 120 -7.20 -6.00 15.18
CA PRO A 120 -5.79 -5.98 15.56
C PRO A 120 -4.83 -6.64 14.56
N LEU A 121 -5.33 -7.44 13.62
CA LEU A 121 -4.53 -8.02 12.52
C LEU A 121 -4.42 -7.07 11.32
N ALA A 122 -5.30 -6.07 11.22
CA ALA A 122 -5.31 -5.12 10.13
C ALA A 122 -4.19 -4.08 10.29
N VAL A 123 -3.42 -3.87 9.22
CA VAL A 123 -2.36 -2.84 9.16
C VAL A 123 -2.67 -1.91 7.99
N VAL A 124 -3.24 -0.75 8.31
CA VAL A 124 -3.60 0.29 7.33
C VAL A 124 -2.59 1.43 7.40
N ASP A 125 -1.55 1.32 6.57
CA ASP A 125 -0.60 2.40 6.33
C ASP A 125 -1.10 3.29 5.17
N PRO A 126 -0.79 4.59 5.13
CA PRO A 126 -1.04 5.40 3.94
C PRO A 126 -0.17 4.95 2.77
N LEU A 127 -0.77 4.84 1.58
CA LEU A 127 -0.05 4.62 0.34
C LEU A 127 0.85 5.82 0.01
N PRO A 128 2.12 5.61 -0.36
CA PRO A 128 2.95 6.69 -0.86
C PRO A 128 2.42 7.17 -2.21
N TYR A 129 2.20 8.48 -2.33
CA TYR A 129 1.82 9.14 -3.58
C TYR A 129 2.84 10.23 -3.91
N ALA A 130 3.50 10.08 -5.06
CA ALA A 130 4.30 11.12 -5.67
C ALA A 130 3.43 11.89 -6.67
N ARG A 131 3.32 13.23 -6.51
CA ARG A 131 2.62 14.07 -7.48
C ARG A 131 3.44 14.13 -8.77
N ILE A 132 2.89 13.57 -9.85
CA ILE A 132 3.42 13.76 -11.20
C ILE A 132 2.88 15.08 -11.75
N GLU A 133 3.74 16.09 -11.88
CA GLU A 133 3.38 17.39 -12.46
C GLU A 133 3.26 17.29 -14.00
N MET A 134 2.10 16.83 -14.48
CA MET A 134 1.81 16.88 -15.91
C MET A 134 1.68 18.33 -16.38
N ARG A 135 2.61 18.76 -17.24
CA ARG A 135 2.63 20.13 -17.78
C ARG A 135 1.61 20.29 -18.92
N ALA A 136 0.72 21.26 -18.71
CA ALA A 136 -0.31 21.76 -19.61
C ALA A 136 -1.56 20.88 -19.80
N GLY A 137 -2.73 21.50 -19.63
CA GLY A 137 -4.00 20.98 -20.16
C GLY A 137 -4.62 19.77 -19.47
N ALA A 138 -4.29 19.50 -18.19
CA ALA A 138 -4.85 18.37 -17.45
C ALA A 138 -6.39 18.33 -17.56
N GLU A 139 -6.90 17.27 -18.17
CA GLU A 139 -8.33 17.06 -18.40
C GLU A 139 -9.09 16.98 -17.08
N GLU A 140 -10.39 17.32 -17.11
CA GLU A 140 -11.25 17.37 -15.92
C GLU A 140 -11.15 16.13 -15.00
N PRO A 141 -11.09 14.88 -15.51
CA PRO A 141 -10.95 13.68 -14.66
C PRO A 141 -9.63 13.61 -13.89
N VAL A 142 -8.55 14.14 -14.48
CA VAL A 142 -7.22 14.22 -13.86
C VAL A 142 -7.22 15.31 -12.80
N ARG A 143 -7.80 16.49 -13.09
CA ARG A 143 -7.92 17.60 -12.14
C ARG A 143 -8.68 17.18 -10.89
N LEU A 144 -9.81 16.50 -11.04
CA LEU A 144 -10.63 15.99 -9.93
C LEU A 144 -9.88 14.94 -9.07
N PHE A 145 -9.12 14.04 -9.71
CA PHE A 145 -8.26 13.11 -9.00
C PHE A 145 -7.18 13.85 -8.20
N GLN A 146 -6.49 14.82 -8.81
CA GLN A 146 -5.47 15.65 -8.15
C GLN A 146 -6.05 16.41 -6.95
N GLU A 147 -7.24 17.01 -7.07
CA GLU A 147 -7.92 17.66 -5.93
C GLU A 147 -8.19 16.72 -4.76
N GLY A 148 -8.49 15.44 -5.03
CA GLY A 148 -8.59 14.40 -4.01
C GLY A 148 -7.24 14.05 -3.38
N MET A 149 -6.21 13.90 -4.21
CA MET A 149 -4.84 13.59 -3.75
C MET A 149 -4.21 14.74 -2.95
N ASP A 150 -4.60 15.99 -3.18
CA ASP A 150 -4.14 17.14 -2.39
C ASP A 150 -4.65 17.07 -0.95
N SER A 151 -5.90 16.65 -0.72
CA SER A 151 -6.41 16.35 0.62
C SER A 151 -5.74 15.12 1.23
N TYR A 152 -5.42 14.12 0.42
CA TYR A 152 -4.74 12.89 0.86
C TYR A 152 -3.32 13.20 1.39
N ILE A 153 -2.53 13.98 0.65
CA ILE A 153 -1.20 14.45 1.06
C ILE A 153 -1.30 15.32 2.33
N ALA A 154 -2.36 16.12 2.47
CA ALA A 154 -2.59 16.94 3.66
C ALA A 154 -3.02 16.13 4.91
N GLY A 155 -3.26 14.82 4.78
CA GLY A 155 -3.73 13.95 5.86
C GLY A 155 -5.23 14.08 6.16
N ASP A 156 -5.99 14.85 5.37
CA ASP A 156 -7.45 14.94 5.49
C ASP A 156 -8.10 13.83 4.66
N TYR A 157 -7.99 12.59 5.16
CA TYR A 157 -8.53 11.39 4.52
C TYR A 157 -10.07 11.41 4.43
N GLY A 158 -10.73 12.18 5.30
CA GLY A 158 -12.17 12.45 5.25
C GLY A 158 -12.54 13.15 3.94
N LEU A 159 -11.97 14.34 3.74
CA LEU A 159 -12.18 15.16 2.55
C LEU A 159 -11.59 14.52 1.28
N ALA A 160 -10.48 13.79 1.39
CA ALA A 160 -9.87 13.06 0.27
C ALA A 160 -10.84 12.01 -0.29
N ALA A 161 -11.44 11.17 0.56
CA ALA A 161 -12.41 10.18 0.12
C ALA A 161 -13.64 10.83 -0.54
N ASP A 162 -14.16 11.92 0.02
CA ASP A 162 -15.33 12.60 -0.53
C ASP A 162 -15.04 13.20 -1.92
N ARG A 163 -13.84 13.77 -2.13
CA ARG A 163 -13.36 14.26 -3.44
C ARG A 163 -13.10 13.12 -4.43
N LEU A 164 -12.43 12.05 -3.99
CA LEU A 164 -12.11 10.89 -4.82
C LEU A 164 -13.36 10.09 -5.21
N THR A 165 -14.42 10.12 -4.39
CA THR A 165 -15.74 9.56 -4.73
C THR A 165 -16.30 10.29 -5.96
N ARG A 166 -16.36 11.62 -5.90
CA ARG A 166 -16.80 12.45 -7.03
C ARG A 166 -15.93 12.30 -8.28
N ALA A 167 -14.61 12.15 -8.10
CA ALA A 167 -13.69 11.87 -9.21
C ALA A 167 -14.00 10.51 -9.88
N ALA A 168 -14.23 9.46 -9.07
CA ALA A 168 -14.60 8.14 -9.58
C ALA A 168 -15.96 8.14 -10.30
N GLU A 169 -16.97 8.83 -9.76
CA GLU A 169 -18.29 8.99 -10.40
C GLU A 169 -18.17 9.65 -11.80
N ILE A 170 -17.37 10.72 -11.91
CA ILE A 170 -17.17 11.45 -13.17
C ILE A 170 -16.33 10.64 -14.17
N GLN A 171 -15.37 9.84 -13.68
CA GLN A 171 -14.58 8.90 -14.48
C GLN A 171 -15.43 7.70 -14.97
N GLU A 172 -16.31 7.14 -14.14
CA GLU A 172 -17.25 6.07 -14.53
C GLU A 172 -18.29 6.55 -15.55
N ALA A 173 -18.68 7.83 -15.49
CA ALA A 173 -19.59 8.46 -16.44
C ALA A 173 -18.88 9.11 -17.65
N TRP A 174 -17.56 8.92 -17.82
CA TRP A 174 -16.77 9.64 -18.83
C TRP A 174 -17.21 9.28 -20.27
N PRO A 175 -17.62 10.27 -21.09
CA PRO A 175 -18.12 9.99 -22.44
C PRO A 175 -17.03 9.48 -23.39
N ALA A 176 -17.32 8.35 -24.07
CA ALA A 176 -16.40 7.73 -25.02
C ALA A 176 -16.04 8.60 -26.26
N ASP A 177 -16.81 9.64 -26.55
CA ASP A 177 -16.55 10.61 -27.61
C ASP A 177 -15.59 11.74 -27.18
N THR A 178 -15.39 11.94 -25.88
CA THR A 178 -14.47 12.97 -25.33
C THR A 178 -13.01 12.51 -25.35
N GLY A 179 -12.77 11.21 -25.48
CA GLY A 179 -11.44 10.59 -25.51
C GLY A 179 -11.27 9.52 -24.43
N PRO A 180 -10.33 8.58 -24.58
CA PRO A 180 -10.07 7.56 -23.56
C PRO A 180 -9.46 8.19 -22.30
N LEU A 181 -9.93 7.78 -21.13
CA LEU A 181 -9.25 8.11 -19.88
C LEU A 181 -7.81 7.56 -19.89
N PRO A 182 -6.85 8.22 -19.21
CA PRO A 182 -5.52 7.66 -18.99
C PRO A 182 -5.59 6.26 -18.38
N ALA A 183 -4.80 5.34 -18.91
CA ALA A 183 -4.85 3.92 -18.55
C ALA A 183 -4.67 3.73 -17.03
N GLY A 184 -5.61 3.02 -16.40
CA GLY A 184 -5.59 2.77 -14.96
C GLY A 184 -6.00 3.93 -14.05
N LEU A 185 -6.31 5.14 -14.57
CA LEU A 185 -6.69 6.29 -13.74
C LEU A 185 -7.89 5.99 -12.83
N LEU A 186 -8.94 5.34 -13.36
CA LEU A 186 -10.12 4.99 -12.58
C LEU A 186 -9.82 3.96 -11.47
N ASP A 187 -8.97 2.97 -11.76
CA ASP A 187 -8.58 1.98 -10.75
C ASP A 187 -7.65 2.59 -9.70
N GLN A 188 -6.77 3.52 -10.09
CA GLN A 188 -5.94 4.29 -9.17
C GLN A 188 -6.81 5.19 -8.27
N THR A 189 -7.80 5.89 -8.82
CA THR A 189 -8.78 6.69 -8.05
C THR A 189 -9.52 5.81 -7.04
N ARG A 190 -9.99 4.63 -7.46
CA ARG A 190 -10.65 3.64 -6.58
C ARG A 190 -9.75 3.12 -5.45
N ILE A 191 -8.46 2.87 -5.73
CA ILE A 191 -7.48 2.47 -4.70
C ILE A 191 -7.33 3.58 -3.65
N TYR A 192 -7.02 4.81 -4.08
CA TYR A 192 -6.82 5.91 -3.13
C TYR A 192 -8.12 6.28 -2.40
N LEU A 193 -9.29 6.15 -3.04
CA LEU A 193 -10.59 6.27 -2.39
C LEU A 193 -10.73 5.23 -1.27
N GLY A 194 -10.50 3.95 -1.57
CA GLY A 194 -10.56 2.87 -0.61
C GLY A 194 -9.62 3.06 0.58
N VAL A 195 -8.37 3.45 0.33
CA VAL A 195 -7.37 3.73 1.39
C VAL A 195 -7.76 4.96 2.21
N SER A 196 -8.27 6.02 1.57
CA SER A 196 -8.79 7.21 2.28
C SER A 196 -9.98 6.86 3.19
N LEU A 197 -10.87 5.98 2.74
CA LEU A 197 -11.99 5.49 3.53
C LEU A 197 -11.52 4.66 4.74
N LEU A 198 -10.52 3.80 4.58
CA LEU A 198 -9.93 3.03 5.70
C LEU A 198 -9.26 3.95 6.73
N LEU A 199 -8.44 4.91 6.27
CA LEU A 199 -7.76 5.87 7.15
C LEU A 199 -8.72 6.88 7.82
N ALA A 200 -9.92 7.04 7.28
CA ALA A 200 -11.00 7.85 7.86
C ALA A 200 -11.99 7.05 8.72
N ASP A 201 -11.61 5.84 9.19
CA ASP A 201 -12.45 4.93 10.00
C ASP A 201 -13.80 4.58 9.35
N ARG A 202 -13.81 4.46 8.01
CA ARG A 202 -14.95 4.04 7.18
C ARG A 202 -14.65 2.74 6.42
N PRO A 203 -14.31 1.61 7.08
CA PRO A 203 -13.89 0.39 6.41
C PRO A 203 -15.00 -0.29 5.60
N GLY A 204 -16.27 -0.17 6.01
CA GLY A 204 -17.41 -0.72 5.28
C GLY A 204 -17.56 -0.13 3.86
N PRO A 205 -17.66 1.21 3.71
CA PRO A 205 -17.66 1.87 2.41
C PRO A 205 -16.43 1.60 1.54
N ALA A 206 -15.26 1.29 2.12
CA ALA A 206 -14.04 1.01 1.36
C ALA A 206 -14.12 -0.28 0.50
N LEU A 207 -15.01 -1.22 0.85
CA LEU A 207 -15.06 -2.55 0.24
C LEU A 207 -15.39 -2.52 -1.27
N ASP A 208 -16.38 -1.73 -1.71
CA ASP A 208 -16.76 -1.65 -3.14
C ASP A 208 -15.64 -1.10 -4.04
N PRO A 209 -15.07 0.11 -3.81
CA PRO A 209 -14.01 0.63 -4.67
C PRO A 209 -12.76 -0.25 -4.66
N LEU A 210 -12.39 -0.84 -3.52
CA LEU A 210 -11.26 -1.78 -3.45
C LEU A 210 -11.53 -3.10 -4.19
N THR A 211 -12.77 -3.62 -4.14
CA THR A 211 -13.17 -4.81 -4.91
C THR A 211 -13.10 -4.54 -6.42
N ARG A 212 -13.61 -3.38 -6.87
CA ARG A 212 -13.52 -2.98 -8.29
C ARG A 212 -12.06 -2.84 -8.74
N ALA A 213 -11.22 -2.17 -7.95
CA ALA A 213 -9.80 -2.00 -8.28
C ALA A 213 -8.98 -3.30 -8.20
N ALA A 214 -9.37 -4.26 -7.37
CA ALA A 214 -8.78 -5.60 -7.34
C ALA A 214 -9.04 -6.40 -8.64
N GLY A 215 -9.99 -5.96 -9.47
CA GLY A 215 -10.23 -6.45 -10.83
C GLY A 215 -9.44 -5.73 -11.92
N SER A 216 -8.55 -4.79 -11.58
CA SER A 216 -7.78 -4.02 -12.58
C SER A 216 -6.95 -4.94 -13.49
N PRO A 217 -6.86 -4.65 -14.81
CA PRO A 217 -5.99 -5.40 -15.71
C PRO A 217 -4.49 -5.12 -15.49
N LEU A 218 -4.13 -4.12 -14.69
CA LEU A 218 -2.76 -3.76 -14.36
C LEU A 218 -2.34 -4.48 -13.06
N PRO A 219 -1.44 -5.49 -13.10
CA PRO A 219 -1.13 -6.31 -11.92
C PRO A 219 -0.67 -5.51 -10.69
N PRO A 220 0.20 -4.48 -10.80
CA PRO A 220 0.62 -3.70 -9.62
C PRO A 220 -0.53 -2.94 -8.93
N LEU A 221 -1.55 -2.52 -9.68
CA LEU A 221 -2.75 -1.89 -9.11
C LEU A 221 -3.65 -2.95 -8.48
N ALA A 222 -3.89 -4.06 -9.17
CA ALA A 222 -4.75 -5.14 -8.68
C ALA A 222 -4.21 -5.79 -7.40
N GLU A 223 -2.90 -6.03 -7.30
CA GLU A 223 -2.27 -6.55 -6.08
C GLU A 223 -2.39 -5.57 -4.90
N ARG A 224 -2.08 -4.29 -5.14
CA ARG A 224 -2.22 -3.22 -4.15
C ARG A 224 -3.66 -3.09 -3.66
N ALA A 225 -4.63 -3.12 -4.57
CA ALA A 225 -6.05 -3.10 -4.23
C ALA A 225 -6.47 -4.31 -3.38
N ARG A 226 -6.02 -5.53 -3.73
CA ARG A 226 -6.28 -6.75 -2.92
C ARG A 226 -5.69 -6.65 -1.52
N TRP A 227 -4.50 -6.07 -1.35
CA TRP A 227 -3.89 -5.91 -0.03
C TRP A 227 -4.77 -5.06 0.90
N TYR A 228 -5.25 -3.91 0.42
CA TYR A 228 -6.14 -3.04 1.20
C TYR A 228 -7.56 -3.60 1.32
N LEU A 229 -8.06 -4.34 0.32
CA LEU A 229 -9.32 -5.07 0.42
C LEU A 229 -9.27 -6.09 1.57
N ALA A 230 -8.18 -6.82 1.72
CA ALA A 230 -7.98 -7.70 2.86
C ALA A 230 -8.00 -6.94 4.20
N GLN A 231 -7.35 -5.78 4.29
CA GLN A 231 -7.42 -4.95 5.52
C GLN A 231 -8.86 -4.48 5.81
N ALA A 232 -9.61 -4.06 4.79
CA ALA A 232 -11.01 -3.68 4.91
C ALA A 232 -11.91 -4.84 5.38
N CYS A 233 -11.64 -6.06 4.90
CA CYS A 233 -12.31 -7.28 5.35
C CYS A 233 -11.98 -7.61 6.81
N LEU A 234 -10.73 -7.47 7.26
CA LEU A 234 -10.34 -7.67 8.66
C LEU A 234 -11.03 -6.65 9.59
N LEU A 235 -11.03 -5.37 9.21
CA LEU A 235 -11.72 -4.29 9.95
C LEU A 235 -13.26 -4.41 9.93
N THR A 236 -13.83 -5.34 9.16
CA THR A 236 -15.28 -5.60 9.11
C THR A 236 -15.66 -7.03 9.51
N ASP A 237 -14.75 -7.75 10.18
CA ASP A 237 -14.91 -9.14 10.66
C ASP A 237 -15.32 -10.14 9.55
N ARG A 238 -14.66 -10.03 8.39
CA ARG A 238 -14.90 -10.86 7.19
C ARG A 238 -13.71 -11.77 6.88
N ALA A 239 -13.41 -12.71 7.79
CA ALA A 239 -12.26 -13.62 7.70
C ALA A 239 -12.10 -14.29 6.32
N GLU A 240 -13.16 -14.91 5.79
CA GLU A 240 -13.09 -15.63 4.50
C GLU A 240 -12.79 -14.71 3.32
N ALA A 241 -13.40 -13.52 3.28
CA ALA A 241 -13.12 -12.52 2.24
C ALA A 241 -11.70 -11.94 2.36
N ALA A 242 -11.15 -11.86 3.57
CA ALA A 242 -9.74 -11.52 3.77
C ALA A 242 -8.83 -12.65 3.24
N ARG A 243 -9.13 -13.93 3.52
CA ARG A 243 -8.35 -15.06 2.94
C ARG A 243 -8.42 -15.07 1.41
N GLU A 244 -9.59 -14.86 0.82
CA GLU A 244 -9.77 -14.78 -0.63
C GLU A 244 -8.93 -13.66 -1.27
N ALA A 245 -8.93 -12.47 -0.67
CA ALA A 245 -8.12 -11.34 -1.14
C ALA A 245 -6.61 -11.55 -0.96
N LEU A 246 -6.17 -12.24 0.10
CA LEU A 246 -4.76 -12.50 0.40
C LEU A 246 -4.17 -13.66 -0.41
N THR A 247 -4.96 -14.67 -0.78
CA THR A 247 -4.45 -15.89 -1.42
C THR A 247 -3.66 -15.62 -2.72
N PRO A 248 -4.13 -14.76 -3.66
CA PRO A 248 -3.35 -14.40 -4.84
C PRO A 248 -2.05 -13.66 -4.51
N LEU A 249 -2.00 -12.94 -3.39
CA LEU A 249 -0.84 -12.13 -3.00
C LEU A 249 0.33 -12.95 -2.47
N VAL A 250 0.15 -14.22 -2.11
CA VAL A 250 1.25 -15.09 -1.66
C VAL A 250 2.35 -15.21 -2.72
N ALA A 251 2.00 -15.13 -4.00
CA ALA A 251 2.95 -15.11 -5.12
C ALA A 251 3.52 -13.72 -5.47
N SER A 252 3.01 -12.64 -4.87
CA SER A 252 3.47 -11.27 -5.13
C SER A 252 4.89 -11.05 -4.61
N PRO A 253 5.80 -10.44 -5.40
CA PRO A 253 7.13 -10.09 -4.92
C PRO A 253 7.10 -8.99 -3.84
N VAL A 254 6.04 -8.17 -3.80
CA VAL A 254 5.88 -7.07 -2.84
C VAL A 254 5.13 -7.51 -1.59
N PHE A 255 4.06 -8.30 -1.76
CA PHE A 255 3.14 -8.64 -0.67
C PHE A 255 3.29 -10.07 -0.12
N GLY A 256 3.95 -10.99 -0.83
CA GLY A 256 3.93 -12.44 -0.53
C GLY A 256 4.24 -12.83 0.90
N ALA A 257 5.35 -12.33 1.45
CA ALA A 257 5.74 -12.62 2.84
C ALA A 257 4.74 -12.06 3.87
N ARG A 258 4.17 -10.86 3.63
CA ARG A 258 3.14 -10.26 4.51
C ARG A 258 1.82 -11.01 4.40
N ALA A 259 1.42 -11.39 3.19
CA ALA A 259 0.18 -12.12 2.92
C ALA A 259 0.20 -13.52 3.54
N GLN A 260 1.28 -14.29 3.37
CA GLN A 260 1.42 -15.60 4.01
C GLN A 260 1.38 -15.50 5.54
N ALA A 261 2.14 -14.56 6.13
CA ALA A 261 2.16 -14.39 7.58
C ALA A 261 0.79 -13.97 8.17
N LEU A 262 -0.08 -13.35 7.37
CA LEU A 262 -1.43 -12.96 7.76
C LEU A 262 -2.43 -14.11 7.59
N LEU A 263 -2.30 -14.93 6.54
CA LEU A 263 -3.03 -16.20 6.39
C LEU A 263 -2.70 -17.17 7.54
N ASP A 264 -1.42 -17.34 7.87
CA ASP A 264 -0.94 -18.15 9.02
C ASP A 264 -1.47 -17.66 10.38
N GLN A 265 -2.03 -16.45 10.46
CA GLN A 265 -2.69 -15.92 11.66
C GLN A 265 -4.21 -16.12 11.64
N LEU A 266 -4.83 -16.14 10.46
CA LEU A 266 -6.27 -16.42 10.28
C LEU A 266 -6.62 -17.90 10.45
N ASP A 267 -5.63 -18.79 10.41
CA ASP A 267 -5.83 -20.25 10.55
C ASP A 267 -5.53 -20.78 11.97
N LYS A 268 -5.38 -19.89 12.97
CA LYS A 268 -5.10 -20.20 14.38
C LYS A 268 -6.32 -20.04 15.28
#